data_AF-A0A2E0F3Y7-F1
#
_entry.id   AF-A0A2E0F3Y7-F1
#
_cell.length_a   1.000
_cell.length_b   1.000
_cell.length_c   1.000
_cell.angle_alpha   90.00
_cell.angle_beta   90.00
_cell.angle_gamma   90.00
#
_symmetry.space_group_name_H-M   'P 1'
#
loop_
_entity.id
_entity.type
_entity.pdbx_description
1 polymer ?
#
loop_
_entity_poly.entity_id
_entity_poly.type
_entity_poly.pdbx_seq_one_letter_code
_entity_poly.pdbx_strand_id
1 'polypeptide(L)'
;MNKFKSNPSKTILVIITGLMVIYFFTKMYVLLQIVLLLGVIGVFSRFLSVKIENLWFRIAYVLSLIIPNILLGVIFYLFLFPISLLSKIWNKDLLHLRNNSDTIYKEVKKSFNKESFKNTW
;
A
#
# COMPACT_ATOMS: atom_id res chain seq x y z
N MET A 1 -24.37 -10.60 -0.26
CA MET A 1 -23.26 -9.93 0.46
C MET A 1 -23.14 -10.54 1.84
N ASN A 2 -22.05 -11.29 2.11
CA ASN A 2 -21.77 -11.81 3.44
C ASN A 2 -21.62 -10.63 4.41
N LYS A 3 -22.50 -10.52 5.41
CA LYS A 3 -22.35 -9.55 6.48
C LYS A 3 -21.07 -9.92 7.23
N PHE A 4 -20.01 -9.11 7.09
CA PHE A 4 -18.84 -9.21 7.95
C PHE A 4 -19.30 -9.31 9.40
N LYS A 5 -18.96 -10.41 10.08
CA LYS A 5 -19.37 -10.66 11.45
C LYS A 5 -18.41 -9.90 12.38
N SER A 6 -18.55 -8.57 12.42
CA SER A 6 -17.79 -7.72 13.35
C SER A 6 -18.34 -7.90 14.77
N ASN A 7 -17.45 -7.85 15.76
CA ASN A 7 -17.82 -7.90 17.17
C ASN A 7 -17.47 -6.54 17.79
N PRO A 8 -18.46 -5.66 18.03
CA PRO A 8 -18.21 -4.31 18.53
C PRO A 8 -17.37 -4.28 19.81
N SER A 9 -17.60 -5.24 20.70
CA SER A 9 -16.85 -5.38 21.96
C SER A 9 -15.36 -5.69 21.73
N LYS A 10 -15.03 -6.52 20.73
CA LYS A 10 -13.63 -6.81 20.39
C LYS A 10 -12.97 -5.59 19.76
N THR A 11 -13.68 -4.87 18.90
CA THR A 11 -13.17 -3.65 18.26
C THR A 11 -12.83 -2.59 19.30
N ILE A 12 -13.72 -2.36 20.28
CA ILE A 12 -13.46 -1.42 21.37
C ILE A 12 -12.30 -1.88 22.24
N LEU A 13 -12.18 -3.18 22.53
CA LEU A 13 -11.05 -3.70 23.27
C LEU A 13 -9.72 -3.48 22.53
N VAL A 14 -9.70 -3.62 21.20
CA VAL A 14 -8.52 -3.31 20.38
C VAL A 14 -8.16 -1.83 20.45
N ILE A 15 -9.16 -0.94 20.36
CA ILE A 15 -8.95 0.52 20.49
C ILE A 15 -8.37 0.86 21.87
N ILE A 16 -8.95 0.31 22.94
CA ILE A 16 -8.49 0.46 24.33
C ILE A 16 -7.04 -0.03 24.48
N THR A 17 -6.74 -1.22 23.95
CA THR A 17 -5.40 -1.80 24.01
C THR A 17 -4.38 -0.92 23.28
N GLY A 18 -4.72 -0.43 22.08
CA GLY A 18 -3.85 0.47 21.31
C GLY A 18 -3.58 1.79 22.03
N LEU A 19 -4.62 2.42 22.59
CA LEU A 19 -4.48 3.64 23.38
C LEU A 19 -3.66 3.42 24.66
N MET A 20 -3.79 2.27 25.31
CA MET A 20 -2.96 1.88 26.46
C MET A 20 -1.47 1.79 26.11
N VAL A 21 -1.14 1.19 24.96
CA VAL A 21 0.25 1.13 24.49
C VAL A 21 0.80 2.54 24.27
N ILE A 22 0.02 3.43 23.63
CA ILE A 22 0.43 4.84 23.42
C ILE A 22 0.61 5.57 24.75
N TYR A 23 -0.25 5.32 25.73
CA TYR A 23 -0.13 5.89 27.08
C TYR A 23 1.18 5.48 27.74
N PHE A 24 1.64 4.23 27.55
CA PHE A 24 2.88 3.75 28.15
C PHE A 24 4.10 4.58 27.71
N PHE A 25 4.12 5.04 26.45
CA PHE A 25 5.20 5.88 25.92
C PHE A 25 5.02 7.37 26.26
N THR A 26 3.78 7.88 26.22
CA THR A 26 3.50 9.32 26.33
C THR A 26 3.24 9.80 27.75
N LYS A 27 2.83 8.90 28.66
CA LYS A 27 2.43 9.16 30.06
C LYS A 27 1.39 10.27 30.23
N MET A 28 0.59 10.56 29.20
CA MET A 28 -0.43 11.62 29.24
C MET A 28 -1.69 11.16 29.99
N TYR A 29 -2.01 11.81 31.12
CA TYR A 29 -3.19 11.47 31.94
C TYR A 29 -4.53 11.54 31.19
N VAL A 30 -4.64 12.43 30.19
CA VAL A 30 -5.83 12.57 29.34
C VAL A 30 -6.15 11.26 28.60
N LEU A 31 -5.12 10.52 28.18
CA LEU A 31 -5.30 9.25 27.47
C LEU A 31 -5.94 8.20 28.37
N LEU A 32 -5.54 8.16 29.65
CA LEU A 32 -6.09 7.24 30.63
C LEU A 32 -7.60 7.48 30.85
N GLN A 33 -8.02 8.74 30.91
CA GLN A 33 -9.44 9.11 31.07
C GLN A 33 -10.27 8.65 29.87
N ILE A 34 -9.75 8.83 28.65
CA ILE A 34 -10.41 8.39 27.41
C ILE A 34 -10.55 6.87 27.36
N VAL A 35 -9.49 6.15 27.71
CA VAL A 35 -9.48 4.67 27.77
C VAL A 35 -10.55 4.17 28.76
N LEU A 36 -10.62 4.78 29.94
CA LEU A 36 -11.56 4.39 30.99
C LEU A 36 -13.01 4.65 30.56
N LEU A 37 -13.28 5.81 29.95
CA LEU A 37 -14.59 6.14 29.37
C LEU A 37 -15.00 5.15 28.27
N LEU A 38 -14.11 4.86 27.32
CA LEU A 38 -14.37 3.90 26.26
C LEU A 38 -14.62 2.48 26.80
N GLY A 39 -13.90 2.08 27.85
CA GLY A 39 -14.10 0.81 28.54
C GLY A 39 -15.49 0.69 29.16
N VAL A 40 -15.92 1.71 29.92
CA VAL A 40 -17.26 1.75 30.51
C VAL A 40 -18.34 1.72 29.42
N ILE A 41 -18.20 2.53 28.38
CA ILE A 41 -19.16 2.55 27.26
C ILE A 41 -19.25 1.18 26.57
N GLY A 42 -18.11 0.51 26.37
CA GLY A 42 -18.01 -0.80 25.74
C GLY A 42 -18.72 -1.91 26.52
N VAL A 43 -18.72 -1.82 27.85
CA VAL A 43 -19.36 -2.81 28.74
C VAL A 43 -20.86 -2.53 28.86
N PHE A 44 -21.26 -1.27 29.07
CA PHE A 44 -22.64 -0.94 29.42
C PHE A 44 -23.57 -0.72 28.22
N SER A 45 -23.06 -0.35 27.04
CA SER A 45 -23.91 -0.01 25.90
C SER A 45 -23.46 -0.63 24.58
N ARG A 46 -24.17 -1.67 24.16
CA ARG A 46 -23.98 -2.29 22.83
C ARG A 46 -24.30 -1.31 21.69
N PHE A 47 -25.28 -0.42 21.87
CA PHE A 47 -25.66 0.55 20.85
C PHE A 47 -24.56 1.58 20.59
N LEU A 48 -23.98 2.17 21.65
CA LEU A 48 -22.84 3.08 21.51
C LEU A 48 -21.62 2.35 20.93
N SER A 49 -21.42 1.10 21.34
CA SER A 49 -20.31 0.28 20.86
C SER A 49 -20.33 0.11 19.34
N VAL A 50 -21.51 -0.13 18.76
CA VAL A 50 -21.69 -0.24 17.30
C VAL A 50 -21.42 1.09 16.60
N LYS A 51 -21.82 2.23 17.19
CA LYS A 51 -21.53 3.55 16.61
C LYS A 51 -20.04 3.85 16.59
N ILE A 52 -19.32 3.55 17.68
CA ILE A 52 -17.87 3.72 17.78
C ILE A 52 -17.17 2.81 16.76
N GLU A 53 -17.59 1.55 16.66
CA GLU A 53 -17.07 0.62 15.65
C GLU A 53 -17.28 1.12 14.21
N ASN A 54 -18.46 1.65 13.89
CA ASN A 54 -18.73 2.20 12.56
C ASN A 54 -17.84 3.41 12.26
N LEU A 55 -17.66 4.32 13.23
CA LEU A 55 -16.75 5.46 13.09
C LEU A 55 -15.30 4.98 12.89
N TRP A 56 -14.87 4.01 13.67
CA TRP A 56 -13.55 3.39 13.55
C TRP A 56 -13.32 2.78 12.16
N PHE A 57 -14.29 2.03 11.63
CA PHE A 57 -14.17 1.46 10.29
C PHE A 57 -14.17 2.50 9.18
N ARG A 58 -14.87 3.63 9.34
CA ARG A 58 -14.78 4.75 8.39
C ARG A 58 -13.37 5.34 8.34
N ILE A 59 -12.73 5.50 9.50
CA ILE A 59 -11.33 5.95 9.60
C ILE A 59 -10.42 4.94 8.91
N ALA A 60 -10.58 3.65 9.22
CA ALA A 60 -9.80 2.58 8.60
C ALA A 60 -9.98 2.54 7.08
N TYR A 61 -11.19 2.80 6.57
CA TYR A 61 -11.45 2.89 5.13
C TYR A 61 -10.67 4.03 4.48
N VAL A 62 -10.71 5.23 5.05
CA VAL A 62 -9.94 6.38 4.53
C VAL A 62 -8.44 6.04 4.55
N LEU A 63 -7.96 5.44 5.63
CA LEU A 63 -6.56 5.03 5.74
C LEU A 63 -6.20 3.96 4.69
N SER A 64 -7.11 3.03 4.39
CA SER A 64 -6.94 2.01 3.37
C SER A 64 -6.86 2.56 1.94
N LEU A 65 -7.32 3.78 1.68
CA LEU A 65 -7.13 4.45 0.39
C LEU A 65 -5.75 5.09 0.27
N ILE A 66 -5.17 5.52 1.40
CA ILE A 66 -3.91 6.26 1.43
C ILE A 66 -2.72 5.30 1.54
N ILE A 67 -2.82 4.26 2.39
CA ILE A 67 -1.74 3.30 2.65
C ILE A 67 -1.22 2.62 1.37
N PRO A 68 -2.05 2.14 0.42
CA PRO A 68 -1.55 1.47 -0.78
C PRO A 68 -0.63 2.36 -1.62
N ASN A 69 -0.97 3.64 -1.76
CA ASN A 69 -0.16 4.60 -2.51
C ASN A 69 1.17 4.87 -1.81
N ILE A 70 1.16 5.01 -0.48
CA ILE A 70 2.37 5.17 0.32
C ILE A 70 3.24 3.92 0.20
N LEU A 71 2.65 2.73 0.37
CA LEU A 71 3.35 1.46 0.28
C LEU A 71 3.99 1.26 -1.09
N LEU A 72 3.23 1.54 -2.17
CA LEU A 72 3.74 1.48 -3.53
C LEU A 72 4.89 2.48 -3.74
N GLY A 73 4.77 3.70 -3.22
CA GLY A 73 5.83 4.70 -3.25
C GLY A 73 7.10 4.22 -2.52
N VAL A 74 6.96 3.65 -1.32
CA VAL A 74 8.08 3.09 -0.55
C VAL A 74 8.74 1.94 -1.31
N ILE A 75 7.95 1.00 -1.85
CA ILE A 75 8.49 -0.12 -2.64
C ILE A 75 9.20 0.39 -3.89
N PHE A 76 8.62 1.38 -4.58
CA PHE A 76 9.24 1.98 -5.75
C PHE A 76 10.58 2.61 -5.42
N TYR A 77 10.67 3.48 -4.42
CA TYR A 77 11.91 4.16 -4.10
C TYR A 77 12.97 3.25 -3.46
N LEU A 78 12.56 2.24 -2.69
CA LEU A 78 13.49 1.35 -2.00
C LEU A 78 14.02 0.23 -2.90
N PHE A 79 13.22 -0.26 -3.84
CA PHE A 79 13.61 -1.38 -4.71
C PHE A 79 13.69 -0.97 -6.19
N LEU A 80 12.59 -0.53 -6.80
CA LEU A 80 12.53 -0.32 -8.25
C LEU A 80 13.46 0.81 -8.72
N PHE A 81 13.51 1.91 -7.98
CA PHE A 81 14.33 3.07 -8.31
C PHE A 81 15.83 2.75 -8.32
N PRO A 82 16.43 2.16 -7.26
CA PRO A 82 17.85 1.81 -7.30
C PRO A 82 18.15 0.76 -8.36
N ILE A 83 17.28 -0.23 -8.57
CA ILE A 83 17.43 -1.21 -9.65
C ILE A 83 17.45 -0.51 -11.02
N SER A 84 16.57 0.47 -11.25
CA SER A 84 16.53 1.24 -12.49
C SER A 84 17.82 2.05 -12.71
N LEU A 85 18.38 2.61 -11.63
CA LEU A 85 19.61 3.40 -11.68
C LEU A 85 20.80 2.50 -12.02
N LEU A 86 20.91 1.35 -11.36
CA LEU A 86 21.93 0.34 -11.65
C LEU A 86 21.82 -0.15 -13.10
N SER A 87 20.60 -0.44 -13.56
CA SER A 87 20.36 -0.86 -14.94
C SER A 87 20.79 0.21 -15.94
N LYS A 88 20.52 1.49 -15.67
CA LYS A 88 20.94 2.61 -16.54
C LYS A 88 22.46 2.78 -16.59
N ILE A 89 23.18 2.43 -15.53
CA ILE A 89 24.64 2.48 -15.49
C ILE A 89 25.25 1.28 -16.24
N TRP A 90 24.70 0.08 -16.04
CA TRP A 90 25.29 -1.15 -16.61
C TRP A 90 24.83 -1.49 -18.04
N ASN A 91 23.59 -1.19 -18.43
CA ASN A 91 23.07 -1.54 -19.74
C ASN A 91 23.29 -0.42 -20.76
N LYS A 92 23.98 -0.74 -21.87
CA LYS A 92 23.96 0.08 -23.08
C LYS A 92 22.57 -0.02 -23.71
N ASP A 93 21.98 1.14 -23.98
CA ASP A 93 20.64 1.40 -24.54
C ASP A 93 20.07 0.29 -25.46
N LEU A 94 19.52 -0.77 -24.86
CA LEU A 94 19.00 -1.95 -25.59
C LEU A 94 17.81 -1.58 -26.47
N LEU A 95 17.03 -0.60 -26.02
CA LEU A 95 15.82 -0.15 -26.68
C LEU A 95 16.08 1.00 -27.67
N HIS A 96 17.34 1.45 -27.83
CA HIS A 96 17.71 2.58 -28.68
C HIS A 96 16.80 3.81 -28.44
N LEU A 97 16.53 4.11 -27.17
CA LEU A 97 15.66 5.22 -26.77
C LEU A 97 16.37 6.57 -26.84
N ARG A 98 17.71 6.57 -26.94
CA ARG A 98 18.50 7.79 -27.11
C ARG A 98 18.68 8.09 -28.60
N ASN A 99 18.42 9.33 -28.98
CA ASN A 99 18.59 9.81 -30.35
C ASN A 99 20.08 10.05 -30.67
N ASN A 100 20.85 8.96 -30.70
CA ASN A 100 22.29 8.97 -30.89
C ASN A 100 22.70 8.61 -32.33
N SER A 101 21.74 8.59 -33.27
CA SER A 101 21.95 8.27 -34.68
C SER A 101 21.33 9.33 -35.58
N ASP A 102 21.98 9.60 -36.71
CA ASP A 102 21.51 10.59 -37.70
C ASP A 102 20.20 10.17 -38.40
N THR A 103 19.87 8.88 -38.33
CA THR A 103 18.64 8.33 -38.92
C THR A 103 17.93 7.40 -37.95
N ILE A 104 16.62 7.25 -38.15
CA ILE A 104 15.75 6.32 -37.40
C ILE A 104 15.89 4.88 -37.93
N TYR A 105 16.48 4.71 -39.12
CA TYR A 105 16.63 3.42 -39.76
C TYR A 105 17.79 2.63 -39.15
N LYS A 106 17.56 1.35 -38.86
CA LYS A 106 18.62 0.40 -38.54
C LYS A 106 18.91 -0.45 -39.76
N GLU A 107 20.17 -0.49 -40.19
CA GLU A 107 20.61 -1.47 -41.16
C GLU A 107 20.59 -2.87 -40.52
N VAL A 108 19.69 -3.73 -40.98
CA VAL A 108 19.60 -5.12 -40.55
C VAL A 108 20.12 -6.01 -41.68
N LYS A 109 21.34 -6.56 -41.53
CA LYS A 109 21.86 -7.59 -42.44
C LYS A 109 21.25 -8.95 -42.09
N LYS A 110 20.01 -9.18 -42.51
CA LYS A 110 19.32 -10.47 -42.30
C LYS A 110 19.61 -11.43 -43.45
N SER A 111 20.08 -12.63 -43.14
CA SER A 111 20.15 -13.74 -44.11
C SER A 111 18.81 -14.45 -44.16
N PHE A 112 18.19 -14.51 -45.34
CA PHE A 112 16.91 -15.18 -45.53
C PHE A 112 17.12 -16.70 -45.69
N ASN A 113 16.45 -17.49 -44.86
CA ASN A 113 16.37 -18.95 -44.98
C ASN A 113 14.92 -19.37 -45.27
N LYS A 114 14.70 -20.59 -45.77
CA LYS A 114 13.38 -21.16 -46.09
C LYS A 114 12.39 -21.04 -44.93
N GLU A 115 12.86 -21.15 -43.68
CA GLU A 115 12.03 -21.00 -42.48
C GLU A 115 11.52 -19.57 -42.27
N SER A 116 12.23 -18.55 -42.77
CA SER A 116 11.79 -17.14 -42.69
C SER A 116 10.54 -16.86 -43.51
N PHE A 117 10.20 -17.75 -44.46
CA PHE A 117 9.01 -17.66 -45.29
C PHE A 117 7.85 -18.53 -44.77
N LYS A 118 8.03 -19.22 -43.64
CA LYS A 118 7.00 -20.12 -43.10
C LYS A 118 5.83 -19.37 -42.47
N ASN A 119 6.07 -18.15 -41.96
CA ASN A 119 5.05 -17.23 -41.46
C ASN A 119 5.42 -15.79 -41.88
N THR A 120 4.90 -15.36 -43.04
CA THR A 120 5.15 -14.03 -43.62
C THR A 120 4.12 -12.97 -43.23
N TRP A 121 3.12 -13.36 -42.44
CA TRP A 121 2.08 -12.49 -41.86
C TRP A 121 2.44 -12.14 -40.41
#